data_AF-A0A1E5HB18-F1
#
_entry.id   AF-A0A1E5HB18-F1
#
_cell.length_a   1.000
_cell.length_b   1.000
_cell.length_c   1.000
_cell.angle_alpha   90.00
_cell.angle_beta   90.00
_cell.angle_gamma   90.00
#
_symmetry.space_group_name_H-M   'P 1'
#
loop_
_entity.id
_entity.type
_entity.pdbx_description
1 polymer ?
#
loop_
_entity_poly.entity_id
_entity_poly.type
_entity_poly.pdbx_seq_one_letter_code
_entity_poly.pdbx_strand_id
1 'polypeptide(L)'
;MKKITLLAFLILSLGGCSLKQSNVTNSSTRSIDQTEAAESQNVQFNSENQENLNNFEEGTKITTIFTPNNFKVTKLVDNSEKRVLLFSKDNQKFYKSIFVKSTQFLKVVDLKNNETEIFNGSI
;
A
#
# COMPACT_ATOMS: atom_id res chain seq x y z
N MET A 1 -54.23 33.09 -4.02
CA MET A 1 -53.25 34.20 -4.16
C MET A 1 -51.91 33.70 -3.64
N LYS A 2 -50.99 33.30 -4.53
CA LYS A 2 -49.66 32.82 -4.16
C LYS A 2 -48.66 33.94 -4.47
N LYS A 3 -48.02 34.50 -3.45
CA LYS A 3 -46.92 35.46 -3.62
C LYS A 3 -45.61 34.66 -3.58
N ILE A 4 -44.90 34.67 -4.70
CA ILE A 4 -43.58 34.08 -4.91
C ILE A 4 -42.57 35.22 -4.79
N THR A 5 -41.62 35.09 -3.86
CA THR A 5 -40.51 36.02 -3.60
C THR A 5 -39.45 35.18 -2.89
N LEU A 6 -38.15 35.18 -3.18
CA LEU A 6 -37.31 35.77 -4.21
C LEU A 6 -36.00 34.96 -4.20
N LEU A 7 -35.43 34.77 -5.37
CA LEU A 7 -34.15 34.13 -5.67
C LEU A 7 -32.97 34.83 -4.98
N ALA A 8 -32.04 34.07 -4.38
CA ALA A 8 -30.69 34.56 -4.07
C ALA A 8 -29.65 33.48 -4.45
N PHE A 9 -29.10 33.62 -5.66
CA PHE A 9 -27.93 32.88 -6.13
C PHE A 9 -26.67 33.56 -5.57
N LEU A 10 -25.96 32.90 -4.65
CA LEU A 10 -24.66 33.35 -4.17
C LEU A 10 -23.57 32.60 -4.93
N ILE A 11 -23.05 33.24 -5.97
CA ILE A 11 -21.94 32.74 -6.79
C ILE A 11 -20.64 33.20 -6.11
N LEU A 12 -19.88 32.28 -5.50
CA LEU A 12 -18.51 32.56 -5.09
C LEU A 12 -17.57 32.33 -6.28
N SER A 13 -17.19 33.42 -6.94
CA SER A 13 -16.08 33.45 -7.89
C SER A 13 -14.75 33.38 -7.13
N LEU A 14 -14.04 32.26 -7.22
CA LEU A 14 -12.62 32.20 -6.88
C LEU A 14 -11.83 32.80 -8.05
N GLY A 15 -11.49 34.08 -7.92
CA GLY A 15 -10.47 34.74 -8.75
C GLY A 15 -9.09 34.18 -8.40
N GLY A 16 -8.30 33.86 -9.42
CA GLY A 16 -6.98 33.26 -9.28
C GLY A 16 -5.84 34.26 -9.08
N CYS A 17 -4.63 33.71 -8.93
CA CYS A 17 -3.38 34.30 -9.43
C CYS A 17 -2.32 33.21 -9.55
N SER A 18 -1.76 33.09 -10.75
CA SER A 18 -0.57 32.32 -11.10
C SER A 18 0.67 33.15 -10.81
N LEU A 19 1.72 32.58 -10.20
CA LEU A 19 3.07 33.15 -10.20
C LEU A 19 4.11 32.09 -10.57
N LYS A 20 4.87 32.40 -11.62
CA LYS A 20 6.00 31.65 -12.16
C LYS A 20 7.31 32.05 -11.45
N GLN A 21 8.19 31.04 -11.30
CA GLN A 21 9.67 31.05 -11.38
C GLN A 21 10.55 31.52 -10.18
N SER A 22 11.21 30.51 -9.59
CA SER A 22 12.60 30.38 -9.08
C SER A 22 13.32 31.54 -8.34
N ASN A 23 13.75 31.27 -7.10
CA ASN A 23 15.17 31.24 -6.73
C ASN A 23 15.42 30.35 -5.48
N VAL A 24 16.58 29.72 -5.46
CA VAL A 24 17.13 28.73 -4.53
C VAL A 24 17.31 29.30 -3.11
N THR A 25 16.92 28.54 -2.08
CA THR A 25 17.64 28.46 -0.79
C THR A 25 17.29 27.14 -0.10
N ASN A 26 18.32 26.38 0.26
CA ASN A 26 18.29 25.09 0.93
C ASN A 26 17.32 25.02 2.12
N SER A 27 16.42 24.04 2.10
CA SER A 27 15.94 23.37 3.31
C SER A 27 15.42 21.97 2.95
N SER A 28 15.89 20.97 3.69
CA SER A 28 15.60 19.56 3.52
C SER A 28 14.10 19.25 3.55
N THR A 29 13.56 18.76 2.43
CA THR A 29 12.36 17.91 2.44
C THR A 29 12.43 16.98 1.23
N ARG A 30 12.84 15.74 1.46
CA ARG A 30 12.77 14.67 0.45
C ARG A 30 11.31 14.22 0.34
N SER A 31 10.54 14.90 -0.50
CA SER A 31 9.26 14.38 -0.98
C SER A 31 9.56 13.26 -1.96
N ILE A 32 9.48 12.01 -1.48
CA ILE A 32 9.39 10.85 -2.37
C ILE A 32 7.93 10.80 -2.82
N ASP A 33 7.70 11.42 -3.98
CA ASP A 33 6.52 11.20 -4.80
C ASP A 33 6.60 9.77 -5.36
N GLN A 34 6.03 8.81 -4.63
CA GLN A 34 5.84 7.46 -5.12
C GLN A 34 4.53 7.41 -5.90
N THR A 35 4.67 7.65 -7.20
CA THR A 35 3.72 7.14 -8.20
C THR A 35 3.69 5.61 -8.08
N GLU A 36 2.71 5.08 -7.34
CA GLU A 36 2.38 3.65 -7.36
C GLU A 36 1.74 3.35 -8.72
N ALA A 37 2.60 3.02 -9.69
CA ALA A 37 2.17 2.31 -10.88
C ALA A 37 1.64 0.94 -10.43
N ALA A 38 0.32 0.77 -10.52
CA ALA A 38 -0.37 -0.49 -10.34
C ALA A 38 0.11 -1.48 -11.41
N GLU A 39 1.20 -2.18 -11.13
CA GLU A 39 1.71 -3.25 -11.99
C GLU A 39 0.87 -4.51 -11.74
N SER A 40 -0.21 -4.65 -12.51
CA SER A 40 -0.90 -5.92 -12.70
C SER A 40 0.02 -6.86 -13.47
N GLN A 41 0.87 -7.60 -12.75
CA GLN A 41 1.54 -8.76 -13.32
C GLN A 41 0.78 -10.03 -12.91
N ASN A 42 0.46 -10.82 -13.93
CA ASN A 42 -0.18 -12.12 -13.87
C ASN A 42 0.63 -13.06 -12.94
N VAL A 43 0.09 -13.34 -11.76
CA VAL A 43 0.74 -14.21 -10.78
C VAL A 43 0.35 -15.65 -11.05
N GLN A 44 1.31 -16.44 -11.55
CA GLN A 44 1.20 -17.89 -11.67
C GLN A 44 1.04 -18.51 -10.26
N PHE A 45 -0.12 -19.10 -10.00
CA PHE A 45 -0.47 -19.75 -8.74
C PHE A 45 0.09 -21.17 -8.69
N ASN A 46 1.26 -21.35 -8.08
CA ASN A 46 1.76 -22.67 -7.71
C ASN A 46 1.31 -22.98 -6.27
N SER A 47 0.41 -23.95 -6.13
CA SER A 47 -0.45 -24.08 -4.95
C SER A 47 -0.03 -25.15 -3.93
N GLU A 48 1.18 -25.69 -3.98
CA GLU A 48 1.44 -27.01 -3.37
C GLU A 48 2.36 -27.05 -2.14
N ASN A 49 2.91 -25.93 -1.65
CA ASN A 49 3.69 -25.97 -0.40
C ASN A 49 3.28 -24.86 0.56
N GLN A 50 2.89 -25.22 1.79
CA GLN A 50 2.81 -24.24 2.87
C GLN A 50 4.24 -23.81 3.20
N GLU A 51 4.58 -22.58 2.82
CA GLU A 51 5.89 -22.01 3.10
C GLU A 51 6.01 -21.71 4.61
N ASN A 52 7.10 -22.18 5.23
CA ASN A 52 7.40 -21.84 6.62
C ASN A 52 7.93 -20.40 6.66
N LEU A 53 7.23 -19.51 7.37
CA LEU A 53 7.61 -18.10 7.49
C LEU A 53 9.02 -17.88 8.04
N ASN A 54 9.52 -18.80 8.86
CA ASN A 54 10.86 -18.71 9.43
C ASN A 54 11.97 -18.83 8.38
N ASN A 55 11.64 -19.24 7.15
CA ASN A 55 12.59 -19.29 6.03
C ASN A 55 12.76 -17.92 5.35
N PHE A 56 11.99 -16.91 5.75
CA PHE A 56 12.03 -15.58 5.19
C PHE A 56 12.61 -14.59 6.20
N GLU A 57 13.49 -13.71 5.73
CA GLU A 57 14.09 -12.63 6.52
C GLU A 57 13.03 -11.79 7.23
N GLU A 58 11.91 -11.53 6.55
CA GLU A 58 10.77 -10.78 7.06
C GLU A 58 9.83 -11.58 7.97
N GLY A 59 10.01 -12.90 8.08
CA GLY A 59 9.11 -13.80 8.77
C GLY A 59 8.91 -13.46 10.24
N THR A 60 9.99 -13.20 10.96
CA THR A 60 9.93 -12.79 12.36
C THR A 60 9.14 -11.51 12.52
N LYS A 61 9.40 -10.48 11.69
CA LYS A 61 8.62 -9.24 11.78
C LYS A 61 7.14 -9.46 11.48
N ILE A 62 6.80 -10.22 10.45
CA ILE A 62 5.42 -10.56 10.10
C ILE A 62 4.69 -11.20 11.29
N THR A 63 5.33 -12.15 11.98
CA THR A 63 4.72 -12.82 13.16
C THR A 63 4.47 -11.88 14.34
N THR A 64 5.15 -10.72 14.41
CA THR A 64 4.89 -9.69 15.43
C THR A 64 3.70 -8.80 15.08
N ILE A 65 3.34 -8.71 13.80
CA ILE A 65 2.25 -7.86 13.30
C ILE A 65 0.92 -8.62 13.38
N PHE A 66 0.90 -9.89 12.99
CA PHE A 66 -0.28 -10.75 13.10
C PHE A 66 0.12 -12.22 13.29
N THR A 67 -0.77 -13.02 13.90
CA THR A 67 -0.55 -14.45 14.12
C THR A 67 -0.82 -15.25 12.85
N PRO A 68 0.19 -15.88 12.22
CA PRO A 68 0.04 -16.50 10.91
C PRO A 68 -0.46 -17.94 10.95
N ASN A 69 -0.66 -18.53 12.13
CA ASN A 69 -0.82 -19.98 12.37
C ASN A 69 -1.98 -20.68 11.64
N ASN A 70 -2.84 -19.93 10.93
CA ASN A 70 -3.96 -20.48 10.17
C ASN A 70 -4.02 -19.97 8.72
N PHE A 71 -2.95 -19.34 8.22
CA PHE A 71 -2.89 -18.89 6.84
C PHE A 71 -2.07 -19.83 5.98
N LYS A 72 -2.60 -20.15 4.79
CA LYS A 72 -1.80 -20.58 3.66
C LYS A 72 -0.99 -19.38 3.16
N VAL A 73 0.32 -19.53 3.17
CA VAL A 73 1.27 -18.56 2.61
C VAL A 73 1.57 -18.95 1.17
N THR A 74 1.37 -18.01 0.24
CA THR A 74 1.68 -18.19 -1.19
C THR A 74 2.69 -17.13 -1.61
N LYS A 75 3.80 -17.55 -2.22
CA LYS A 75 4.73 -16.62 -2.88
C LYS A 75 4.12 -16.17 -4.20
N LEU A 76 3.77 -14.89 -4.30
CA LEU A 76 3.31 -14.28 -5.55
C LEU A 76 4.50 -13.81 -6.39
N VAL A 77 5.53 -13.28 -5.73
CA VAL A 77 6.80 -12.87 -6.33
C VAL A 77 7.91 -13.27 -5.37
N ASP A 78 9.00 -13.82 -5.89
CA ASP A 78 10.25 -13.99 -5.14
C ASP A 78 11.41 -13.94 -6.14
N ASN A 79 12.05 -12.77 -6.26
CA ASN A 79 13.19 -12.56 -7.13
C ASN A 79 14.35 -11.93 -6.35
N SER A 80 15.44 -11.54 -7.01
CA SER A 80 16.61 -10.95 -6.34
C SER A 80 16.31 -9.62 -5.64
N GLU A 81 15.26 -8.91 -6.03
CA GLU A 81 14.94 -7.56 -5.54
C GLU A 81 13.88 -7.58 -4.44
N LYS A 82 12.80 -8.33 -4.64
CA LYS A 82 11.63 -8.30 -3.78
C LYS A 82 10.97 -9.68 -3.59
N ARG A 83 10.28 -9.81 -2.47
CA ARG A 83 9.36 -10.93 -2.18
C ARG A 83 7.98 -10.39 -1.87
N VAL A 84 6.95 -11.00 -2.46
CA VAL A 84 5.54 -10.70 -2.19
C VAL A 84 4.87 -11.98 -1.71
N LEU A 85 4.43 -11.99 -0.46
CA LEU A 85 3.71 -13.11 0.13
C LEU A 85 2.23 -12.76 0.26
N LEU A 86 1.37 -13.71 -0.08
CA LEU A 86 -0.07 -13.65 0.13
C LEU A 86 -0.47 -14.61 1.24
N PHE A 87 -1.20 -14.09 2.21
CA PHE A 87 -1.75 -14.85 3.33
C PHE A 87 -3.24 -15.06 3.11
N SER A 88 -3.64 -16.31 3.02
CA SER A 88 -5.02 -16.69 2.72
C SER A 88 -5.53 -17.79 3.64
N LYS A 89 -6.84 -17.78 3.92
CA LYS A 89 -7.52 -18.82 4.69
C LYS A 89 -8.88 -19.06 4.07
N ASP A 90 -9.27 -20.32 3.91
CA ASP A 90 -10.56 -20.71 3.32
C ASP A 90 -10.84 -20.02 1.97
N ASN A 91 -9.80 -19.96 1.11
CA ASN A 91 -9.78 -19.26 -0.18
C ASN A 91 -10.01 -17.73 -0.13
N GLN A 92 -10.08 -17.14 1.06
CA GLN A 92 -10.13 -15.69 1.24
C GLN A 92 -8.72 -15.13 1.48
N LYS A 93 -8.44 -13.98 0.86
CA LYS A 93 -7.18 -13.24 1.04
C LYS A 93 -7.28 -12.34 2.26
N PHE A 94 -6.29 -12.37 3.15
CA PHE A 94 -6.29 -11.60 4.40
C PHE A 94 -5.19 -10.56 4.44
N TYR A 95 -3.96 -10.96 4.12
CA TYR A 95 -2.82 -10.04 4.15
C TYR A 95 -1.94 -10.22 2.92
N LYS A 96 -1.22 -9.15 2.58
CA LYS A 96 -0.12 -9.18 1.61
C LYS A 96 1.10 -8.53 2.24
N SER A 97 2.26 -9.17 2.14
CA SER A 97 3.53 -8.52 2.43
C SER A 97 4.26 -8.18 1.14
N ILE A 98 5.01 -7.08 1.15
CA ILE A 98 5.97 -6.70 0.12
C ILE A 98 7.27 -6.42 0.85
N PHE A 99 8.28 -7.25 0.60
CA PHE A 99 9.61 -7.12 1.19
C PHE A 99 10.62 -6.76 0.11
N VAL A 100 11.30 -5.63 0.27
CA VAL A 100 12.39 -5.18 -0.60
C VAL A 100 13.71 -5.62 0.03
N LYS A 101 14.39 -6.58 -0.60
CA LYS A 101 15.54 -7.29 -0.02
C LYS A 101 16.75 -6.37 0.16
N SER A 102 17.02 -5.50 -0.82
CA SER A 102 18.19 -4.61 -0.80
C SER A 102 18.16 -3.59 0.33
N THR A 103 16.97 -3.14 0.74
CA THR A 103 16.77 -2.14 1.79
C THR A 103 16.24 -2.73 3.10
N GLN A 104 16.01 -4.05 3.13
CA GLN A 104 15.32 -4.76 4.21
C GLN A 104 14.04 -4.03 4.63
N PHE A 105 13.26 -3.58 3.66
CA PHE A 105 12.08 -2.77 3.89
C PHE A 105 10.82 -3.60 3.69
N LEU A 106 9.95 -3.63 4.69
CA LEU A 106 8.74 -4.43 4.72
C LEU A 106 7.50 -3.52 4.75
N LYS A 107 6.58 -3.76 3.82
CA LYS A 107 5.20 -3.26 3.86
C LYS A 107 4.26 -4.45 4.10
N VAL A 108 3.29 -4.29 5.00
CA VAL A 108 2.21 -5.27 5.23
C VAL A 108 0.86 -4.56 5.08
N VAL A 109 -0.01 -5.16 4.27
CA VAL A 109 -1.34 -4.63 3.95
C VAL A 109 -2.41 -5.61 4.41
N ASP A 110 -3.42 -5.11 5.11
CA ASP A 110 -4.66 -5.81 5.45
C ASP A 110 -5.65 -5.72 4.28
N LEU A 111 -5.90 -6.85 3.63
CA LEU A 111 -6.77 -6.96 2.47
C LEU A 111 -8.26 -7.10 2.83
N LYS A 112 -8.61 -7.30 4.10
CA LYS A 112 -10.01 -7.35 4.56
C LYS A 112 -10.54 -5.97 4.91
N ASN A 113 -9.66 -5.08 5.37
CA ASN A 113 -10.02 -3.74 5.84
C ASN A 113 -9.57 -2.66 4.84
N ASN A 114 -10.26 -2.57 3.70
CA ASN A 114 -10.03 -1.53 2.67
C ASN A 114 -8.57 -1.40 2.20
N GLU A 115 -7.81 -2.49 2.16
CA GLU A 115 -6.40 -2.50 1.76
C GLU A 115 -5.52 -1.57 2.62
N THR A 116 -5.82 -1.48 3.91
CA THR A 116 -5.10 -0.62 4.85
C THR A 116 -3.68 -1.12 5.09
N GLU A 117 -2.71 -0.22 5.03
CA GLU A 117 -1.34 -0.48 5.44
C GLU A 117 -1.24 -0.58 6.97
N ILE A 118 -0.78 -1.73 7.48
CA ILE A 118 -0.66 -1.99 8.92
C ILE A 118 0.79 -2.01 9.39
N PHE A 119 1.74 -2.05 8.47
CA PHE A 119 3.16 -1.85 8.74
C PHE A 119 3.88 -1.35 7.50
N ASN A 120 4.84 -0.45 7.69
CA ASN A 120 5.64 0.14 6.63
C ASN A 120 6.96 0.66 7.19
N GLY A 121 8.03 -0.12 7.04
CA GLY A 121 9.32 0.24 7.62
C GLY A 121 10.43 -0.79 7.39
N SER A 122 11.65 -0.39 7.74
CA SER A 122 12.80 -1.30 7.77
C SER A 122 12.70 -2.32 8.92
N ILE A 123 13.30 -3.49 8.72
CA ILE A 123 13.32 -4.60 9.67
C ILE A 123 14.74 -5.12 9.94
#